data_AF-A0A0D8BR62-F1
#
_entry.id   AF-A0A0D8BR62-F1
#
_cell.length_a   1.000
_cell.length_b   1.000
_cell.length_c   1.000
_cell.angle_alpha   90.00
_cell.angle_beta   90.00
_cell.angle_gamma   90.00
#
_symmetry.space_group_name_H-M   'P 1'
#
loop_
_entity.id
_entity.type
_entity.pdbx_description
1 polymer ?
#
loop_
_entity_poly.entity_id
_entity_poly.type
_entity_poly.pdbx_seq_one_letter_code
_entity_poly.pdbx_strand_id
1 'polypeptide(L)' 'MKTIQLSEKELATLKAAVWAQIQNVNKDIRFAQEQGKNISFLLELKKEFEQAFEALKYAN' A
#
# COMPACT_ATOMS: atom_id res chain seq x y z
N MET A 1 -4.42 -22.32 2.66
CA MET A 1 -3.33 -21.36 2.93
C MET A 1 -2.87 -21.56 4.37
N LYS A 2 -1.56 -21.69 4.62
CA LYS A 2 -1.03 -21.58 5.99
C LYS A 2 -0.93 -20.09 6.32
N THR A 3 -1.62 -19.63 7.34
CA THR A 3 -1.46 -18.29 7.92
C THR A 3 -0.19 -18.29 8.76
N ILE A 4 0.71 -17.33 8.49
CA ILE A 4 1.87 -17.07 9.33
C ILE A 4 1.44 -15.96 10.29
N GLN A 5 1.47 -16.24 11.60
CA GLN A 5 1.31 -15.20 12.61
C GLN A 5 2.60 -14.41 12.71
N LEU A 6 2.49 -13.09 12.67
CA LEU A 6 3.62 -12.18 12.80
C LEU A 6 3.76 -11.73 14.26
N SER A 7 4.98 -11.46 14.70
CA SER A 7 5.16 -10.67 15.91
C SER A 7 4.67 -9.23 15.70
N GLU A 8 4.34 -8.53 16.78
CA GLU A 8 3.92 -7.12 16.70
C GLU A 8 4.95 -6.25 15.98
N LYS A 9 6.25 -6.53 16.18
CA LYS A 9 7.34 -5.79 15.54
C LYS A 9 7.39 -6.04 14.03
N GLU A 10 7.25 -7.30 13.60
CA GLU A 10 7.22 -7.66 12.18
C GLU A 10 5.98 -7.06 11.50
N LEU A 11 4.84 -7.14 12.18
CA LEU A 11 3.59 -6.55 11.70
C LEU A 11 3.68 -5.02 11.57
N ALA A 12 4.22 -4.34 12.57
CA ALA A 12 4.45 -2.89 12.53
C ALA A 12 5.40 -2.50 11.39
N THR A 13 6.46 -3.29 11.18
CA THR A 13 7.43 -3.07 10.10
C THR A 13 6.77 -3.20 8.73
N LEU A 14 5.97 -4.25 8.51
CA LEU A 14 5.25 -4.44 7.25
C LEU A 14 4.20 -3.35 7.01
N LYS A 15 3.44 -2.97 8.04
CA LYS A 15 2.49 -1.84 7.94
C LYS A 15 3.20 -0.55 7.55
N ALA A 16 4.33 -0.22 8.19
CA ALA A 16 5.11 0.96 7.85
C ALA A 16 5.61 0.93 6.40
N ALA A 17 6.10 -0.22 5.94
CA ALA A 17 6.58 -0.39 4.56
C ALA A 17 5.45 -0.22 3.53
N VAL A 18 4.30 -0.87 3.73
CA VAL A 18 3.14 -0.75 2.83
C VAL A 18 2.60 0.68 2.85
N TRP A 19 2.52 1.31 4.02
CA TRP A 19 2.10 2.71 4.14
C TRP A 19 3.01 3.66 3.35
N ALA A 20 4.33 3.46 3.42
CA ALA A 20 5.27 4.25 2.64
C ALA A 20 5.02 4.11 1.12
N GLN A 21 4.68 2.91 0.63
CA GLN A 21 4.33 2.71 -0.77
C GLN A 21 3.05 3.44 -1.16
N ILE A 22 2.02 3.43 -0.31
CA ILE A 22 0.79 4.21 -0.55
C ILE A 22 1.13 5.71 -0.70
N GLN A 23 2.01 6.25 0.15
CA GLN A 23 2.41 7.65 0.06
C GLN A 23 3.21 7.96 -1.21
N ASN A 24 4.07 7.05 -1.64
CA ASN A 24 4.79 7.18 -2.91
C ASN A 24 3.81 7.23 -4.11
N VAL A 25 2.87 6.29 -4.16
CA VAL A 25 1.86 6.27 -5.24
C VAL A 25 0.98 7.52 -5.22
N ASN A 26 0.59 8.02 -4.04
CA ASN A 26 -0.14 9.29 -3.93
C ASN A 26 0.66 10.48 -4.50
N LYS A 27 1.98 10.51 -4.28
CA LYS A 27 2.87 11.52 -4.85
C LYS A 27 2.92 11.39 -6.37
N ASP A 28 3.05 10.18 -6.90
CA ASP A 28 3.10 9.93 -8.34
C ASP A 28 1.78 10.28 -9.04
N ILE A 29 0.64 10.00 -8.40
CA ILE A 29 -0.69 10.39 -8.89
C ILE A 29 -0.77 11.91 -9.04
N ARG A 30 -0.35 12.68 -8.02
CA ARG A 30 -0.39 14.14 -8.07
C ARG A 30 0.44 14.67 -9.24
N PHE A 31 1.67 14.20 -9.41
CA PHE A 31 2.52 14.63 -10.52
C PHE A 31 1.95 14.22 -11.89
N ALA A 32 1.38 13.03 -12.00
CA ALA A 32 0.79 12.58 -13.25
C ALA A 32 -0.48 13.38 -13.60
N GLN A 33 -1.31 13.72 -12.61
CA GLN A 33 -2.48 14.58 -12.78
C GLN A 33 -2.10 15.98 -13.24
N GLU A 34 -1.08 16.60 -12.61
CA GLU A 34 -0.55 17.91 -13.01
C GLU A 34 -0.04 17.91 -14.46
N GLN A 35 0.45 16.76 -14.95
CA GLN A 35 0.95 16.59 -16.31
C GLN A 35 -0.12 16.12 -17.31
N GLY A 36 -1.38 15.97 -16.89
CA GLY A 36 -2.47 15.46 -17.73
C GLY A 36 -2.28 14.02 -18.20
N LYS A 37 -1.47 13.22 -17.49
CA LYS A 37 -1.20 11.82 -17.81
C LYS A 37 -2.34 10.91 -17.36
N ASN A 38 -2.48 9.76 -17.99
CA ASN A 38 -3.38 8.70 -17.53
C ASN A 38 -2.88 8.15 -16.19
N ILE A 39 -3.75 8.14 -15.17
CA ILE A 39 -3.44 7.66 -13.82
C ILE A 39 -4.16 6.36 -13.43
N SER A 40 -4.88 5.72 -14.35
CA SER A 40 -5.69 4.53 -14.07
C SER A 40 -4.86 3.41 -13.42
N PHE A 41 -3.66 3.16 -13.93
CA PHE A 41 -2.72 2.19 -13.36
C PHE A 41 -2.29 2.56 -11.93
N LEU A 42 -1.99 3.84 -11.67
CA LEU A 42 -1.58 4.28 -10.34
C LEU A 42 -2.72 4.18 -9.32
N LEU A 43 -3.96 4.42 -9.76
CA LEU A 43 -5.15 4.24 -8.92
C LEU A 43 -5.38 2.77 -8.56
N GLU A 44 -5.18 1.86 -9.51
CA GLU A 44 -5.26 0.41 -9.27
C GLU A 44 -4.15 -0.05 -8.31
N LEU A 45 -2.91 0.36 -8.56
CA LEU A 45 -1.77 0.04 -7.69
C LEU A 45 -1.97 0.58 -6.26
N LYS A 46 -2.50 1.80 -6.13
CA LYS A 46 -2.86 2.36 -4.81
C LYS A 46 -3.87 1.47 -4.09
N LYS A 47 -4.92 1.02 -4.80
CA LYS A 47 -5.96 0.16 -4.25
C LYS A 47 -5.39 -1.18 -3.78
N GLU A 48 -4.46 -1.77 -4.53
CA GLU A 48 -3.78 -3.02 -4.13
C GLU A 48 -2.98 -2.83 -2.83
N PHE A 49 -2.23 -1.74 -2.69
CA PHE A 49 -1.50 -1.45 -1.46
C PHE A 49 -2.44 -1.16 -0.28
N GLU A 50 -3.55 -0.45 -0.49
CA GLU A 50 -4.56 -0.22 0.54
C GLU A 50 -5.19 -1.54 1.01
N GLN A 51 -5.50 -2.45 0.08
CA GLN A 51 -6.00 -3.78 0.42
C GLN A 51 -4.96 -4.61 1.19
N ALA A 52 -3.69 -4.56 0.78
CA ALA A 52 -2.61 -5.24 1.50
C ALA A 52 -2.46 -4.67 2.93
N PHE A 53 -2.55 -3.35 3.10
CA PHE A 53 -2.47 -2.71 4.41
C PHE A 53 -3.62 -3.13 5.32
N GLU A 54 -4.85 -3.20 4.78
CA GLU A 54 -6.01 -3.68 5.52
C GLU A 54 -5.89 -5.17 5.88
N ALA A 55 -5.39 -6.00 4.97
CA ALA A 55 -5.17 -7.42 5.23
C ALA A 55 -4.18 -7.67 6.38
N LEU A 56 -3.18 -6.80 6.55
CA LEU A 56 -2.25 -6.87 7.69
C LEU A 56 -2.95 -6.70 9.05
N LYS A 57 -4.17 -6.14 9.13
CA LYS A 57 -4.92 -6.10 10.40
C LYS A 57 -5.26 -7.48 10.95
N TYR A 58 -5.31 -8.50 10.10
CA TYR A 58 -5.67 -9.88 10.45
C TYR A 58 -4.46 -10.82 10.59
N ALA A 59 -3.23 -10.29 10.51
CA ALA A 59 -1.99 -11.08 10.53
C ALA A 59 -1.39 -11.28 11.94
N ASN A 60 -2.11 -10.85 12.98
CA ASN A 60 -1.79 -11.06 14.40
C ASN A 60 -2.61 -12.24 14.93
#